data_AF-A0A438DQ99-F1
#
_entry.id   AF-A0A438DQ99-F1
#
_cell.length_a   1.000
_cell.length_b   1.000
_cell.length_c   1.000
_cell.angle_alpha   90.00
_cell.angle_beta   90.00
_cell.angle_gamma   90.00
#
_symmetry.space_group_name_H-M   'P 1'
#
loop_
_entity.id
_entity.type
_entity.pdbx_description
1 polymer ?
#
loop_
_entity_poly.entity_id
_entity_poly.type
_entity_poly.pdbx_seq_one_letter_code
_entity_poly.pdbx_strand_id
1 'polypeptide(L)'
;MDMLAKLLVNLTKSRDAMLSQVQLIKGFEAVLTALEDAVNDAPKAAEFLGRIFAMVIIENVIPLRELGQIILEGGEEPGRLREIGLAAEVLGSTLEIIKSEKGENVLNEIRKSVQFAVG
;
A
#
# COMPACT_ATOMS: atom_id res chain seq x y z
N MET A 1 6.12 13.07 -6.56
CA MET A 1 5.51 12.34 -5.43
C MET A 1 6.44 11.31 -4.79
N ASP A 2 7.47 10.81 -5.48
CA ASP A 2 8.41 9.83 -4.91
C ASP A 2 9.12 10.27 -3.63
N MET A 3 9.19 11.57 -3.38
CA MET A 3 9.81 12.13 -2.17
C MET A 3 9.07 11.72 -0.90
N LEU A 4 7.73 11.63 -0.92
CA LEU A 4 6.95 11.21 0.26
C LEU A 4 7.21 9.73 0.58
N ALA A 5 7.09 8.86 -0.43
CA ALA A 5 7.33 7.44 -0.25
C ALA A 5 8.78 7.16 0.22
N LYS A 6 9.77 7.83 -0.39
CA LYS A 6 11.18 7.76 0.05
C LYS A 6 11.37 8.28 1.47
N LEU A 7 10.69 9.35 1.84
CA LEU A 7 10.74 9.90 3.20
C LEU A 7 10.18 8.89 4.22
N LEU A 8 9.02 8.29 3.96
CA LEU A 8 8.42 7.28 4.84
C LEU A 8 9.35 6.07 5.03
N VAL A 9 9.98 5.60 3.96
CA VAL A 9 10.97 4.52 4.01
C VAL A 9 12.19 4.92 4.85
N ASN A 10 12.69 6.14 4.69
CA ASN A 10 13.84 6.63 5.45
C ASN A 10 13.51 6.81 6.94
N LEU A 11 12.31 7.32 7.27
CA LEU A 11 11.88 7.51 8.65
C LEU A 11 11.71 6.17 9.37
N THR A 12 11.15 5.17 8.69
CA THR A 12 10.95 3.82 9.24
C THR A 12 12.25 3.04 9.42
N LYS A 13 13.20 3.15 8.48
CA LYS A 13 14.50 2.48 8.55
C LYS A 13 15.58 3.26 9.32
N SER A 14 15.28 4.47 9.79
CA SER A 14 16.23 5.29 10.55
C SER A 14 16.66 4.59 11.84
N ARG A 15 17.92 4.80 12.27
CA ARG A 15 18.48 4.15 13.47
C ARG A 15 17.70 4.47 14.75
N ASP A 16 17.04 5.63 14.79
CA ASP A 16 16.23 6.07 15.93
C ASP A 16 14.75 5.64 15.82
N ALA A 17 14.38 4.91 14.74
CA ALA A 17 13.03 4.44 14.46
C ALA A 17 11.95 5.52 14.71
N MET A 18 12.16 6.73 14.16
CA MET A 18 11.28 7.88 14.38
C MET A 18 9.82 7.62 13.97
N LEU A 19 9.60 6.66 13.08
CA LEU A 19 8.29 6.17 12.69
C LEU A 19 8.30 4.64 12.73
N SER A 20 7.54 4.05 13.65
CA SER A 20 7.37 2.60 13.70
C SER A 20 6.46 2.08 12.58
N GLN A 21 6.61 0.80 12.21
CA GLN A 21 5.72 0.12 11.26
C GLN A 21 4.25 0.23 11.71
N VAL A 22 3.97 0.09 13.01
CA VAL A 22 2.62 0.21 13.59
C VAL A 22 2.03 1.62 13.38
N GLN A 23 2.83 2.67 13.57
CA GLN A 23 2.38 4.04 13.32
C GLN A 23 2.15 4.30 11.83
N LEU A 24 2.99 3.74 10.97
CA LEU A 24 2.82 3.85 9.52
C LEU A 24 1.53 3.16 9.06
N ILE A 25 1.24 1.96 9.56
CA ILE A 25 0.00 1.22 9.27
C ILE A 25 -1.22 2.03 9.69
N LYS A 26 -1.24 2.57 10.91
CA LYS A 26 -2.33 3.44 11.38
C LYS A 26 -2.54 4.67 10.51
N GLY A 27 -1.44 5.26 10.03
CA GLY A 27 -1.50 6.36 9.07
C GLY A 27 -2.14 5.94 7.75
N PHE A 28 -1.81 4.75 7.25
CA PHE A 28 -2.42 4.21 6.03
C PHE A 28 -3.89 3.82 6.21
N GLU A 29 -4.29 3.26 7.35
CA GLU A 29 -5.69 3.02 7.68
C GLU A 29 -6.50 4.32 7.62
N ALA A 30 -6.00 5.40 8.25
CA ALA A 30 -6.65 6.71 8.22
C ALA A 30 -6.76 7.28 6.79
N VAL A 31 -5.74 7.08 5.95
CA VAL A 31 -5.78 7.50 4.54
C VAL A 31 -6.78 6.68 3.73
N LEU A 32 -6.87 5.37 3.97
CA LEU A 32 -7.82 4.48 3.31
C LEU A 32 -9.27 4.83 3.69
N THR A 33 -9.52 5.25 4.93
CA THR A 33 -10.83 5.78 5.35
C THR A 33 -11.23 7.02 4.57
N ALA A 34 -10.29 7.92 4.28
CA ALA A 34 -10.56 9.15 3.51
C ALA A 34 -10.51 8.96 1.98
N LEU A 35 -10.22 7.74 1.49
CA LEU A 35 -9.96 7.52 0.06
C LEU A 35 -11.21 7.70 -0.80
N GLU A 36 -12.40 7.35 -0.27
CA GLU A 36 -13.67 7.45 -0.99
C GLU A 36 -13.95 8.90 -1.42
N ASP A 37 -13.86 9.82 -0.46
CA ASP A 37 -13.97 11.26 -0.70
C ASP A 37 -12.83 11.78 -1.58
N ALA A 38 -11.60 11.34 -1.31
CA ALA A 38 -10.43 11.79 -2.07
C ALA A 38 -10.51 11.43 -3.56
N VAL A 39 -11.13 10.30 -3.93
CA VAL A 39 -11.34 9.91 -5.33
C VAL A 39 -12.41 10.78 -5.99
N ASN A 40 -13.44 11.20 -5.25
CA ASN A 40 -14.46 12.12 -5.77
C ASN A 40 -13.85 13.48 -6.15
N ASP A 41 -12.91 13.98 -5.34
CA ASP A 41 -12.20 15.23 -5.61
C ASP A 41 -11.06 15.07 -6.63
N ALA A 42 -10.35 13.94 -6.56
CA ALA A 42 -9.20 13.63 -7.38
C ALA A 42 -9.29 12.17 -7.87
N PRO A 43 -9.81 11.93 -9.09
CA PRO A 43 -10.04 10.58 -9.62
C PRO A 43 -8.81 9.66 -9.65
N LYS A 44 -7.59 10.23 -9.58
CA LYS A 44 -6.33 9.49 -9.55
C LYS A 44 -5.81 9.17 -8.15
N ALA A 45 -6.54 9.52 -7.09
CA ALA A 45 -6.08 9.35 -5.71
C ALA A 45 -5.71 7.88 -5.39
N ALA A 46 -6.53 6.93 -5.87
CA ALA A 46 -6.27 5.50 -5.70
C ALA A 46 -4.96 5.06 -6.40
N GLU A 47 -4.71 5.52 -7.63
CA GLU A 47 -3.46 5.26 -8.36
C GLU A 47 -2.24 5.84 -7.61
N PHE A 48 -2.33 7.08 -7.12
CA PHE A 48 -1.25 7.70 -6.36
C PHE A 48 -0.96 6.96 -5.05
N LEU A 49 -2.00 6.53 -4.34
CA LEU A 49 -1.85 5.71 -3.15
C LEU A 49 -1.19 4.36 -3.48
N GLY A 50 -1.60 3.75 -4.60
CA GLY A 50 -1.00 2.53 -5.13
C GLY A 50 0.52 2.65 -5.32
N ARG A 51 1.00 3.81 -5.82
CA ARG A 51 2.44 4.11 -5.95
C ARG A 51 3.16 4.19 -4.62
N ILE A 52 2.55 4.79 -3.60
CA ILE A 52 3.14 4.88 -2.27
C ILE A 52 3.31 3.49 -1.67
N PHE A 53 2.28 2.64 -1.76
CA PHE A 53 2.34 1.27 -1.26
C PHE A 53 3.37 0.41 -2.01
N ALA A 54 3.49 0.57 -3.33
CA ALA A 54 4.50 -0.13 -4.11
C ALA A 54 5.92 0.14 -3.56
N MET A 55 6.25 1.40 -3.26
CA MET A 55 7.55 1.77 -2.72
C MET A 55 7.80 1.17 -1.33
N VAL A 56 6.80 1.18 -0.45
CA VAL A 56 6.90 0.60 0.90
C VAL A 56 7.15 -0.92 0.83
N ILE A 57 6.50 -1.62 -0.12
CA ILE A 57 6.69 -3.06 -0.34
C ILE A 57 8.07 -3.34 -0.95
N ILE A 58 8.46 -2.62 -2.00
CA ILE A 58 9.76 -2.74 -2.66
C ILE A 58 10.90 -2.58 -1.66
N GLU A 59 10.73 -1.63 -0.73
CA GLU A 59 11.71 -1.32 0.29
C GLU A 59 11.62 -2.25 1.50
N ASN A 60 10.77 -3.28 1.48
CA ASN A 60 10.58 -4.23 2.57
C ASN A 60 10.23 -3.56 3.91
N VAL A 61 9.46 -2.47 3.87
CA VAL A 61 8.99 -1.76 5.08
C VAL A 61 7.70 -2.39 5.61
N ILE A 62 6.76 -2.72 4.72
CA ILE A 62 5.53 -3.47 5.05
C ILE A 62 5.34 -4.55 3.98
N PRO A 63 5.11 -5.82 4.37
CA PRO A 63 4.87 -6.89 3.41
C PRO A 63 3.53 -6.71 2.67
N LEU A 64 3.46 -7.19 1.42
CA LEU A 64 2.24 -7.12 0.61
C LEU A 64 1.01 -7.75 1.30
N ARG A 65 1.20 -8.80 2.11
CA ARG A 65 0.10 -9.45 2.84
C ARG A 65 -0.58 -8.50 3.82
N GLU A 66 0.20 -7.76 4.60
CA GLU A 66 -0.31 -6.85 5.62
C GLU A 66 -0.94 -5.62 4.96
N LEU A 67 -0.28 -5.04 3.95
CA LEU A 67 -0.88 -3.96 3.15
C LEU A 67 -2.16 -4.40 2.44
N GLY A 68 -2.18 -5.60 1.88
CA GLY A 68 -3.35 -6.15 1.21
C GLY A 68 -4.54 -6.31 2.16
N GLN A 69 -4.29 -6.74 3.40
CA GLN A 69 -5.33 -6.86 4.41
C GLN A 69 -5.93 -5.50 4.76
N ILE A 70 -5.10 -4.49 5.07
CA ILE A 70 -5.62 -3.16 5.42
C ILE A 70 -6.37 -2.50 4.25
N ILE A 71 -5.95 -2.74 3.01
CA ILE A 71 -6.64 -2.22 1.81
C ILE A 71 -8.01 -2.89 1.64
N LEU A 72 -8.09 -4.20 1.90
CA LEU A 72 -9.35 -4.96 1.79
C LEU A 72 -10.33 -4.66 2.93
N GLU A 73 -9.83 -4.30 4.10
CA GLU A 73 -10.62 -3.89 5.27
C GLU A 73 -10.89 -2.38 5.32
N GLY A 74 -10.21 -1.60 4.48
CA GLY A 74 -10.29 -0.13 4.48
C GLY A 74 -11.58 0.44 3.90
N GLY A 75 -11.75 1.74 4.14
CA GLY A 75 -12.91 2.54 3.76
C GLY A 75 -13.48 3.32 4.93
N GLU A 76 -14.52 4.12 4.68
CA GLU A 76 -15.28 4.76 5.74
C GLU A 76 -15.92 3.72 6.66
N GLU A 77 -16.46 2.68 6.05
CA GLU A 77 -16.90 1.47 6.73
C GLU A 77 -15.93 0.31 6.45
N PRO A 78 -15.71 -0.62 7.39
CA PRO A 78 -14.82 -1.76 7.19
C PRO A 78 -15.19 -2.57 5.94
N GLY A 79 -14.25 -2.63 4.99
CA GLY A 79 -14.40 -3.35 3.73
C GLY A 79 -15.12 -2.59 2.61
N ARG A 80 -15.50 -1.33 2.85
CA ARG A 80 -16.21 -0.51 1.87
C ARG A 80 -15.42 -0.30 0.58
N LEU A 81 -14.11 -0.07 0.67
CA LEU A 81 -13.25 0.07 -0.52
C LEU A 81 -13.29 -1.17 -1.41
N ARG A 82 -13.47 -2.36 -0.82
CA ARG A 82 -13.60 -3.61 -1.58
C ARG A 82 -14.94 -3.67 -2.31
N GLU A 83 -16.02 -3.24 -1.68
CA GLU A 83 -17.37 -3.26 -2.28
C GLU A 83 -17.48 -2.33 -3.49
N ILE A 84 -16.90 -1.13 -3.39
CA ILE A 84 -16.96 -0.12 -4.45
C ILE A 84 -15.85 -0.26 -5.50
N GLY A 85 -14.96 -1.24 -5.34
CA GLY A 85 -13.89 -1.55 -6.29
C GLY A 85 -12.59 -0.76 -6.13
N LEU A 86 -12.54 0.26 -5.26
CA LEU A 86 -11.34 1.06 -5.02
C LEU A 86 -10.17 0.23 -4.45
N ALA A 87 -10.44 -0.79 -3.64
CA ALA A 87 -9.41 -1.69 -3.14
C ALA A 87 -8.68 -2.42 -4.30
N ALA A 88 -9.43 -2.83 -5.33
CA ALA A 88 -8.85 -3.48 -6.51
C ALA A 88 -8.04 -2.49 -7.36
N GLU A 89 -8.49 -1.23 -7.45
CA GLU A 89 -7.76 -0.17 -8.15
C GLU A 89 -6.42 0.15 -7.48
N VAL A 90 -6.42 0.34 -6.15
CA VAL A 90 -5.20 0.59 -5.37
C VAL A 90 -4.23 -0.59 -5.51
N LEU A 91 -4.70 -1.82 -5.27
CA LEU A 91 -3.86 -3.02 -5.39
C LEU A 91 -3.35 -3.23 -6.82
N GLY A 92 -4.18 -3.01 -7.83
CA GLY A 92 -3.80 -3.09 -9.24
C GLY A 92 -2.66 -2.14 -9.56
N SER A 93 -2.82 -0.87 -9.20
CA SER A 93 -1.80 0.16 -9.38
C SER A 93 -0.51 -0.19 -8.61
N THR A 94 -0.62 -0.64 -7.36
CA THR A 94 0.55 -1.09 -6.58
C THR A 94 1.33 -2.20 -7.29
N LEU A 95 0.66 -3.25 -7.75
CA LEU A 95 1.31 -4.39 -8.41
C LEU A 95 1.88 -4.00 -9.78
N GLU A 96 1.20 -3.13 -10.53
CA GLU A 96 1.68 -2.60 -11.79
C GLU A 96 2.96 -1.78 -11.62
N ILE A 97 3.04 -0.97 -10.56
CA ILE A 97 4.23 -0.17 -10.25
C ILE A 97 5.39 -1.05 -9.79
N ILE A 98 5.12 -2.06 -8.96
CA ILE A 98 6.16 -3.06 -8.61
C ILE A 98 6.70 -3.74 -9.87
N LYS A 99 5.80 -4.15 -10.77
CA LYS A 99 6.17 -4.75 -12.04
C LYS A 99 7.04 -3.83 -12.90
N SER A 100 6.65 -2.56 -13.03
CA SER A 100 7.37 -1.61 -13.88
C SER A 100 8.73 -1.20 -13.31
N GLU A 101 8.85 -1.08 -11.99
CA GLU A 101 10.08 -0.62 -11.31
C GLU A 101 11.07 -1.77 -11.04
N LYS A 102 10.59 -2.99 -10.74
CA LYS A 102 11.44 -4.14 -10.34
C LYS A 102 11.35 -5.36 -11.26
N GLY A 103 10.41 -5.36 -12.21
CA GLY A 103 10.20 -6.47 -13.14
C GLY A 103 9.26 -7.56 -12.63
N GLU A 104 8.80 -8.40 -13.55
CA GLU A 104 7.82 -9.47 -13.31
C GLU A 104 8.32 -10.54 -12.32
N ASN A 105 9.63 -10.82 -12.32
CA ASN A 105 10.21 -11.84 -11.43
C ASN A 105 10.06 -11.45 -9.95
N VAL A 106 10.40 -10.21 -9.61
CA VAL A 106 10.27 -9.67 -8.24
C VAL A 106 8.80 -9.62 -7.82
N LEU A 107 7.91 -9.20 -8.71
CA LEU A 107 6.47 -9.24 -8.47
C LEU A 107 5.99 -10.65 -8.10
N ASN A 108 6.43 -11.67 -8.84
CA ASN A 108 6.05 -13.05 -8.58
C ASN A 108 6.60 -13.59 -7.25
N GLU A 109 7.79 -13.18 -6.84
CA GLU A 109 8.33 -13.51 -5.52
C GLU A 109 7.50 -12.88 -4.40
N ILE A 110 7.16 -11.60 -4.52
CA ILE A 110 6.30 -10.89 -3.57
C ILE A 110 4.90 -11.54 -3.51
N ARG A 111 4.33 -11.98 -4.63
CA ARG A 111 3.05 -12.70 -4.65
C ARG A 111 3.13 -14.06 -3.98
N LYS A 112 4.20 -14.82 -4.24
CA LYS A 112 4.41 -16.13 -3.61
C LYS A 112 4.55 -16.03 -2.09
N SER A 113 5.16 -14.97 -1.57
CA SER A 113 5.29 -14.78 -0.11
C SER A 113 3.94 -14.61 0.61
N VAL A 114 2.88 -14.21 -0.11
CA VAL A 114 1.51 -14.18 0.41
C VAL A 114 0.91 -15.60 0.50
N GLN A 115 1.28 -16.50 -0.42
CA GLN A 115 0.75 -17.86 -0.53
C GLN A 115 1.37 -18.84 0.49
N PHE A 116 2.62 -18.63 0.91
CA PHE A 116 3.29 -19.48 1.91
C PHE A 116 2.80 -19.30 3.35
N ALA A 117 1.93 -18.33 3.63
CA ALA A 117 1.41 -18.04 4.98
C ALA A 117 0.06 -18.71 5.29
N VAL A 118 -0.42 -19.63 4.42
CA VAL A 118 -1.69 -20.39 4.57
C VAL A 118 -1.44 -21.90 4.47
N GLY A 119 -0.22 -22.35 4.77
CA GLY A 119 0.16 -23.76 4.85
C GLY A 119 0.24 -24.25 6.29
#